data_AF-A0A2X2JLH6-F1
#
_entry.id   AF-A0A2X2JLH6-F1
#
_cell.length_a   1.000
_cell.length_b   1.000
_cell.length_c   1.000
_cell.angle_alpha   90.00
_cell.angle_beta   90.00
_cell.angle_gamma   90.00
#
_symmetry.space_group_name_H-M   'P 1'
#
loop_
_entity.id
_entity.type
_entity.pdbx_description
1 polymer ?
#
loop_
_entity_poly.entity_id
_entity_poly.type
_entity_poly.pdbx_seq_one_letter_code
_entity_poly.pdbx_strand_id
1 'polypeptide(L)'
;MQSMITDWRFSGKSKKIYCAENGINEATFYYWFSRSKGEETASGSFITIDKSSSKHEVEVIYPNGVRIKVEHDLALLSQLIKLY
;
A
#
# COMPACT_ATOMS: atom_id res chain seq x y z
N MET A 1 10.24 19.45 0.83
CA MET A 1 10.07 18.74 -0.46
C MET A 1 8.72 19.06 -1.08
N GLN A 2 7.60 18.65 -0.47
CA GLN A 2 6.25 18.91 -1.02
C GLN A 2 5.95 20.41 -1.18
N SER A 3 6.37 21.26 -0.22
CA SER A 3 6.28 22.73 -0.32
C SER A 3 6.92 23.27 -1.61
N MET A 4 8.14 22.86 -1.93
CA MET A 4 8.84 23.28 -3.15
C MET A 4 8.15 22.78 -4.44
N ILE A 5 7.48 21.63 -4.41
CA ILE A 5 6.70 21.14 -5.55
C ILE A 5 5.46 22.02 -5.75
N THR A 6 4.76 22.38 -4.67
CA THR A 6 3.60 23.29 -4.71
C THR A 6 4.00 24.70 -5.15
N ASP A 7 5.11 25.22 -4.63
CA ASP A 7 5.65 26.53 -5.01
C ASP A 7 6.05 26.53 -6.49
N TRP A 8 6.69 25.46 -6.97
CA TRP A 8 6.99 25.28 -8.39
C TRP A 8 5.71 25.27 -9.25
N ARG A 9 4.67 24.53 -8.82
CA ARG A 9 3.38 24.47 -9.51
C ARG A 9 2.72 25.85 -9.61
N PHE A 10 2.78 26.65 -8.55
CA PHE A 10 2.23 27.99 -8.52
C PHE A 10 3.08 28.99 -9.34
N SER A 11 4.41 28.79 -9.36
CA SER A 11 5.33 29.65 -10.10
C SER A 11 5.13 29.61 -11.62
N GLY A 12 4.55 28.52 -12.16
CA GLY A 12 4.39 28.31 -13.60
C GLY A 12 5.70 28.15 -14.39
N LYS A 13 6.86 28.14 -13.71
CA LYS A 13 8.18 28.06 -14.34
C LYS A 13 8.46 26.65 -14.83
N SER A 14 9.35 26.51 -15.82
CA SER A 14 9.87 25.18 -16.17
C SER A 14 10.72 24.63 -15.01
N LYS A 15 10.77 23.31 -14.86
CA LYS A 15 11.51 22.64 -13.77
C LYS A 15 12.97 23.06 -13.73
N LYS A 16 13.60 23.18 -14.90
CA LYS A 16 15.00 23.57 -15.06
C LYS A 16 15.25 24.99 -14.55
N ILE A 17 14.39 25.93 -14.93
CA ILE A 17 14.49 27.34 -14.49
C ILE A 17 14.27 27.43 -12.98
N TYR A 18 13.25 26.74 -12.45
CA TYR A 18 12.97 26.73 -11.02
C TYR A 18 14.14 26.15 -10.20
N CYS A 19 14.75 25.04 -10.65
CA CYS A 19 15.90 24.45 -10.00
C CYS A 19 17.11 25.40 -10.01
N ALA A 20 17.37 26.08 -11.13
CA ALA A 20 18.47 27.03 -11.26
C ALA A 20 18.30 28.25 -10.34
N GLU A 21 17.09 28.82 -10.24
CA GLU A 21 16.82 29.98 -9.39
C GLU A 21 16.85 29.66 -7.89
N ASN A 22 16.41 28.45 -7.51
CA ASN A 22 16.34 28.05 -6.10
C ASN A 22 17.59 27.27 -5.63
N GLY A 23 18.61 27.13 -6.49
CA GLY A 23 19.84 26.40 -6.17
C GLY A 23 19.63 24.91 -5.89
N ILE A 24 18.58 24.31 -6.47
CA ILE A 24 18.22 22.91 -6.25
C ILE A 24 18.87 22.07 -7.36
N ASN A 25 19.48 20.95 -6.98
CA ASN A 25 19.94 19.97 -7.96
C ASN A 25 18.74 19.37 -8.70
N GLU A 26 18.77 19.42 -10.04
CA GLU A 26 17.72 18.90 -10.90
C GLU A 26 17.37 17.45 -10.56
N ALA A 27 18.37 16.57 -10.37
CA ALA A 27 18.14 15.15 -10.08
C ALA A 27 17.33 14.95 -8.78
N THR A 28 17.65 15.75 -7.76
CA THR A 28 16.95 15.76 -6.48
C THR A 28 15.50 16.22 -6.66
N PHE A 29 15.27 17.27 -7.44
CA PHE A 29 13.94 17.76 -7.75
C PHE A 29 13.11 16.75 -8.56
N TYR A 30 13.71 16.06 -9.53
CA TYR A 30 13.04 15.01 -10.29
C TYR A 30 12.64 13.82 -9.41
N TYR A 31 13.51 13.39 -8.49
CA TYR A 31 13.19 12.36 -7.51
C TYR A 31 11.98 12.75 -6.65
N TRP A 32 11.98 13.98 -6.12
CA TRP A 32 10.88 14.53 -5.34
C TRP A 32 9.56 14.58 -6.11
N PHE A 33 9.61 15.06 -7.36
CA PHE A 33 8.45 15.12 -8.24
C PHE A 33 7.89 13.74 -8.60
N SER A 34 8.75 12.73 -8.78
CA SER A 34 8.31 11.36 -9.03
C SER A 34 7.63 10.77 -7.79
N ARG A 35 8.19 11.03 -6.61
CA ARG A 35 7.63 10.56 -5.34
C ARG A 35 6.29 11.20 -5.01
N SER A 36 6.12 12.50 -5.27
CA SER A 36 4.84 13.18 -5.04
C SER A 36 3.72 12.65 -5.93
N LYS A 37 4.03 12.15 -7.13
CA LYS A 37 3.05 11.46 -7.97
C LYS A 37 2.63 10.12 -7.38
N GLY A 38 3.58 9.34 -6.87
CA GLY A 38 3.32 8.03 -6.26
C GLY A 38 2.41 8.10 -5.03
N GLU A 39 2.50 9.19 -4.25
CA GLU A 39 1.64 9.44 -3.09
C GLU A 39 0.17 9.75 -3.49
N GLU A 40 -0.05 10.33 -4.68
CA GLU A 40 -1.40 10.63 -5.19
C GLU A 40 -1.99 9.51 -6.08
N THR A 41 -1.16 8.65 -6.67
CA THR A 41 -1.61 7.60 -7.63
C THR A 41 -1.97 6.25 -7.01
N ALA A 42 -2.14 6.15 -5.69
CA ALA A 42 -2.71 4.95 -5.07
C ALA A 42 -4.22 4.74 -5.37
N SER A 43 -4.82 5.56 -6.25
CA SER A 43 -6.24 5.47 -6.63
C SER A 43 -6.50 5.04 -8.09
N GLY A 44 -5.51 4.64 -8.90
CA GLY A 44 -5.75 4.49 -10.35
C GLY A 44 -5.23 3.25 -11.09
N SER A 45 -4.29 2.48 -10.56
CA SER A 45 -3.72 1.36 -11.32
C SER A 45 -3.28 0.24 -10.39
N PHE A 46 -3.71 -0.98 -10.72
CA PHE A 46 -3.34 -2.28 -10.11
C PHE A 46 -2.87 -2.21 -8.67
N ILE A 47 -3.77 -2.59 -7.75
CA ILE A 47 -3.44 -2.74 -6.34
C ILE A 47 -2.49 -3.94 -6.20
N THR A 48 -1.35 -3.71 -5.55
CA THR A 48 -0.43 -4.78 -5.18
C THR A 48 -1.12 -5.66 -4.14
N ILE A 49 -1.38 -6.92 -4.49
CA ILE A 49 -1.81 -7.91 -3.50
C ILE A 49 -0.52 -8.42 -2.86
N ASP A 50 -0.24 -7.97 -1.64
CA ASP A 50 0.78 -8.60 -0.82
C ASP A 50 0.43 -10.08 -0.69
N LYS A 51 1.36 -10.94 -1.13
CA LYS A 51 1.23 -12.38 -0.95
C LYS A 51 1.24 -12.60 0.55
N SER A 52 0.05 -12.74 1.14
CA SER A 52 -0.10 -12.91 2.59
C SER A 52 0.88 -13.98 3.02
N SER A 53 1.86 -13.58 3.84
CA SER A 53 2.71 -14.51 4.58
C SER A 53 1.77 -15.55 5.13
N SER A 54 1.98 -16.82 4.77
CA SER A 54 1.14 -17.97 5.12
C SER A 54 0.63 -17.86 6.55
N LYS A 55 -0.52 -17.22 6.75
CA LYS A 55 -1.27 -17.35 7.99
C LYS A 55 -1.70 -18.81 7.95
N HIS A 56 -1.32 -19.57 8.98
CA HIS A 56 -1.62 -20.98 9.10
C HIS A 56 -3.12 -21.20 9.35
N GLU A 57 -3.95 -20.69 8.45
CA GLU A 57 -5.40 -20.70 8.56
C GLU A 57 -5.90 -22.11 8.26
N VAL A 58 -6.60 -22.68 9.22
CA VAL A 58 -7.24 -23.99 9.13
C VAL A 58 -8.69 -23.76 8.75
N GLU A 59 -9.13 -24.37 7.65
CA GLU A 59 -10.52 -24.32 7.19
C GLU A 59 -11.19 -25.69 7.36
N VAL A 60 -12.34 -25.71 8.01
CA VAL A 60 -13.21 -26.90 8.14
C VAL A 60 -14.50 -26.67 7.37
N ILE A 61 -14.86 -27.61 6.50
CA ILE A 61 -16.03 -27.54 5.62
C ILE A 61 -16.97 -28.71 5.94
N TYR A 62 -18.19 -28.41 6.38
CA TYR A 62 -19.21 -29.41 6.66
C TYR A 62 -20.09 -29.72 5.44
N PRO A 63 -20.70 -30.92 5.35
CA PRO A 63 -21.60 -31.29 4.25
C PRO A 63 -22.82 -30.38 4.09
N ASN A 64 -23.26 -29.73 5.17
CA ASN A 64 -24.37 -28.76 5.16
C ASN A 64 -23.95 -27.36 4.66
N GLY A 65 -22.69 -27.18 4.26
CA GLY A 65 -22.16 -25.92 3.74
C GLY A 65 -21.61 -24.97 4.80
N VAL A 66 -21.64 -25.33 6.09
CA VAL A 66 -20.99 -24.54 7.15
C VAL A 66 -19.48 -24.58 6.97
N ARG A 67 -18.83 -23.42 7.04
CA ARG A 67 -17.37 -23.26 6.91
C ARG A 67 -16.82 -22.53 8.12
N ILE A 68 -15.81 -23.10 8.76
CA ILE A 68 -15.13 -22.53 9.92
C ILE A 68 -13.69 -22.24 9.52
N LYS A 69 -13.23 -21.00 9.75
CA LYS A 69 -11.86 -20.55 9.49
C LYS A 69 -11.23 -20.09 10.80
N VAL A 70 -10.04 -20.63 11.11
CA VAL A 70 -9.32 -20.31 12.37
C VAL A 70 -7.84 -20.12 12.07
N GLU A 71 -7.21 -19.11 12.67
CA GLU A 71 -5.86 -18.73 12.30
C GLU A 71 -4.76 -19.67 12.85
N HIS A 72 -4.90 -20.29 14.03
CA HIS A 72 -3.85 -21.17 14.60
C HIS A 72 -4.27 -22.07 15.79
N ASP A 73 -5.38 -21.79 16.48
CA ASP A 73 -5.75 -22.55 17.68
C ASP A 73 -6.59 -23.80 17.36
N LEU A 74 -5.88 -24.88 17.05
CA LEU A 74 -6.46 -26.21 16.83
C LEU A 74 -7.11 -26.81 18.09
N ALA A 75 -6.67 -26.41 19.28
CA ALA A 75 -7.22 -26.92 20.53
C ALA A 75 -8.63 -26.36 20.76
N LEU A 76 -8.79 -25.03 20.59
CA LEU A 76 -10.09 -24.38 20.58
C LEU A 76 -11.01 -24.95 19.50
N LEU A 77 -10.50 -25.11 18.28
CA LEU A 77 -11.26 -25.71 17.17
C LEU A 77 -11.72 -27.12 17.53
N SER A 78 -10.87 -27.94 18.15
CA SER A 78 -11.26 -29.28 18.61
C SER A 78 -12.33 -29.28 19.69
N GLN A 79 -12.37 -28.27 20.57
CA GLN A 79 -13.40 -28.13 21.60
C GLN A 79 -14.74 -27.70 21.00
N LEU A 80 -14.72 -26.80 20.02
CA LEU A 80 -15.93 -26.30 19.35
C LEU A 80 -16.57 -27.37 18.46
N ILE A 81 -15.78 -28.25 17.84
CA ILE A 81 -16.29 -29.30 16.95
C ILE A 81 -16.80 -30.53 17.73
N LYS A 82 -16.33 -30.77 18.95
CA LYS A 82 -16.80 -31.86 19.82
C LYS A 82 -18.19 -31.64 20.45
N LEU A 83 -18.82 -30.50 20.18
CA LEU A 83 -20.16 -30.16 20.69
C LEU A 83 -21.31 -30.78 19.87
N TYR A 84 -21.04 -31.84 19.09
CA TYR A 84 -22.05 -32.60 18.36
C TYR A 84 -22.18 -34.03 18.88
#